data_AF-D8U135-F1
#
_entry.id   AF-D8U135-F1
#
_cell.length_a   1.000
_cell.length_b   1.000
_cell.length_c   1.000
_cell.angle_alpha   90.00
_cell.angle_beta   90.00
_cell.angle_gamma   90.00
#
_symmetry.space_group_name_H-M   'P 1'
#
loop_
_entity.id
_entity.type
_entity.pdbx_description
1 polymer ?
#
loop_
_entity_poly.entity_id
_entity_poly.type
_entity_poly.pdbx_seq_one_letter_code
_entity_poly.pdbx_strand_id
1 'polypeptide(L)'
;MPYREGVVLKSEPGAGSYVDVGLDRMVWIEHELPQATRLTVHLGNLEPETRFMTPYSETMIVGKVVPPARPREQLGLYWGYSVRLALGLQRVFKDAAVTRGSGKYDLTIGSSPLGAHTDPLSLVLPTFKHALLVFGGGAGGASGGAGGPGSTSSSSSSTRAVPEQDLDQLVPRVPDWGHKQPQDVFNLYLNTAPHLGTLRLRTEDAVPIALSYLITPLLKYGKQ
;
A
#
# COMPACT_ATOMS: atom_id res chain seq x y z
N MET A 1 -1.67 22.12 -12.55
CA MET A 1 -1.86 21.06 -11.53
C MET A 1 -1.95 21.73 -10.16
N PRO A 2 -3.10 21.69 -9.47
CA PRO A 2 -3.31 22.42 -8.22
C PRO A 2 -2.59 21.78 -7.01
N TYR A 3 -2.15 20.53 -7.13
CA TYR A 3 -1.43 19.82 -6.08
C TYR A 3 -0.03 19.43 -6.54
N ARG A 4 0.93 19.39 -5.61
CA ARG A 4 2.28 18.87 -5.81
C ARG A 4 2.80 18.16 -4.56
N GLU A 5 3.70 17.21 -4.76
CA GLU A 5 4.53 16.67 -3.69
C GLU A 5 5.71 17.62 -3.45
N GLY A 6 6.13 17.74 -2.20
CA GLY A 6 7.29 18.53 -1.84
C GLY A 6 8.01 18.03 -0.60
N VAL A 7 9.19 18.59 -0.37
CA VAL A 7 10.05 18.31 0.78
C VAL A 7 10.43 19.60 1.48
N VAL A 8 10.32 19.62 2.81
CA VAL A 8 10.77 20.77 3.62
C VAL A 8 12.28 20.85 3.58
N LEU A 9 12.82 21.96 3.06
CA LEU A 9 14.25 22.23 3.06
C LEU A 9 14.68 22.99 4.31
N LYS A 10 13.87 23.94 4.79
CA LYS A 10 14.14 24.77 5.97
C LYS A 10 12.83 25.10 6.68
N SER A 11 12.88 25.31 7.99
CA SER A 11 11.76 25.81 8.78
C SER A 11 12.31 26.73 9.85
N GLU A 12 11.72 27.93 9.96
CA GLU A 12 12.16 28.95 10.91
C GLU A 12 11.02 29.27 11.89
N PRO A 13 11.29 29.34 13.21
CA PRO A 13 10.27 29.66 14.20
C PRO A 13 9.56 30.99 13.90
N GLY A 14 8.23 30.97 13.86
CA GLY A 14 7.36 32.10 13.53
C GLY A 14 7.39 32.55 12.07
N ALA A 15 8.21 31.91 11.22
CA ALA A 15 8.39 32.28 9.82
C ALA A 15 7.90 31.20 8.84
N GLY A 16 7.52 30.02 9.33
CA GLY A 16 6.97 28.93 8.53
C GLY A 16 8.03 28.04 7.90
N SER A 17 7.64 27.29 6.88
CA SER A 17 8.47 26.30 6.18
C SER A 17 8.74 26.67 4.72
N TYR A 18 9.97 26.41 4.30
CA TYR A 18 10.48 26.51 2.94
C TYR A 18 10.48 25.13 2.30
N VAL A 19 9.72 24.95 1.21
CA VAL A 19 9.44 23.65 0.60
C VAL A 19 9.80 23.65 -0.88
N ASP A 20 10.56 22.63 -1.28
CA ASP A 20 10.81 22.34 -2.69
C ASP A 20 9.72 21.42 -3.24
N VAL A 21 9.10 21.83 -4.36
CA VAL A 21 8.04 21.11 -5.08
C VAL A 21 8.42 20.78 -6.53
N GLY A 22 9.71 20.89 -6.88
CA GLY A 22 10.22 20.68 -8.24
C GLY A 22 9.73 21.72 -9.23
N LEU A 23 9.61 22.98 -8.79
CA LEU A 23 9.34 24.14 -9.62
C LEU A 23 10.51 25.13 -9.51
N ASP A 24 10.61 26.06 -10.46
CA ASP A 24 11.65 27.11 -10.45
C ASP A 24 11.53 28.04 -9.24
N ARG A 25 10.34 28.11 -8.63
CA ARG A 25 10.08 28.84 -7.40
C ARG A 25 9.71 27.90 -6.28
N MET A 26 10.27 28.19 -5.13
CA MET A 26 10.03 27.44 -3.90
C MET A 26 8.66 27.81 -3.32
N VAL A 27 8.17 26.96 -2.44
CA VAL A 27 6.86 27.12 -1.81
C VAL A 27 7.03 27.41 -0.33
N TRP A 28 6.38 28.46 0.13
CA TRP A 28 6.28 28.80 1.53
C TRP A 28 4.98 28.25 2.11
N ILE A 29 5.07 27.76 3.34
CA ILE A 29 3.96 27.23 4.11
C ILE A 29 3.98 27.88 5.49
N GLU A 30 2.82 28.29 5.99
CA GLU A 30 2.68 28.94 7.29
C GLU A 30 3.12 28.06 8.47
N HIS A 31 2.93 26.76 8.37
CA HIS A 31 3.28 25.80 9.42
C HIS A 31 4.78 25.55 9.50
N GLU A 32 5.30 25.48 10.73
CA GLU A 32 6.64 24.99 11.02
C GLU A 32 6.63 23.46 10.97
N LEU A 33 7.38 22.90 10.03
CA LEU A 33 7.45 21.45 9.81
C LEU A 33 8.90 20.99 9.89
N PRO A 34 9.17 19.77 10.37
CA PRO A 34 10.52 19.26 10.43
C PRO A 34 11.16 19.22 9.04
N GLN A 35 12.44 19.56 8.97
CA GLN A 35 13.24 19.43 7.74
C GLN A 35 13.19 18.00 7.21
N ALA A 36 13.32 17.84 5.89
CA ALA A 36 13.23 16.59 5.16
C ALA A 36 11.86 15.88 5.25
N THR A 37 10.83 16.55 5.79
CA THR A 37 9.47 16.03 5.76
C THR A 37 8.91 16.10 4.34
N ARG A 38 8.44 14.96 3.83
CA ARG A 38 7.66 14.89 2.58
C ARG A 38 6.20 15.23 2.85
N LEU A 39 5.59 16.03 1.98
CA LEU A 39 4.23 16.49 2.13
C LEU A 39 3.54 16.76 0.78
N THR A 40 2.22 16.84 0.81
CA THR A 40 1.40 17.25 -0.32
C THR A 40 0.97 18.70 -0.14
N VAL A 41 1.26 19.54 -1.14
CA VAL A 41 0.94 20.97 -1.15
C VAL A 41 -0.16 21.25 -2.15
N HIS A 42 -1.14 22.06 -1.74
CA HIS A 42 -2.10 22.73 -2.63
C HIS A 42 -1.57 24.12 -2.97
N LEU A 43 -1.42 24.41 -4.26
CA LEU A 43 -0.85 25.65 -4.81
C LEU A 43 -1.92 26.63 -5.33
N GLY A 44 -3.20 26.33 -5.13
CA GLY A 44 -4.31 27.09 -5.71
C GLY A 44 -4.77 26.56 -7.08
N ASN A 45 -5.85 27.15 -7.60
CA ASN A 45 -6.58 26.60 -8.77
C ASN A 45 -6.32 27.33 -10.09
N LEU A 46 -5.88 28.59 -10.06
CA LEU A 46 -5.67 29.41 -11.26
C LEU A 46 -4.22 29.86 -11.34
N GLU A 47 -3.88 30.88 -10.57
CA GLU A 47 -2.54 31.43 -10.48
C GLU A 47 -2.03 31.25 -9.05
N PRO A 48 -0.81 30.70 -8.86
CA PRO A 48 -0.22 30.58 -7.54
C PRO A 48 0.06 31.98 -6.98
N GLU A 49 -0.47 32.26 -5.80
CA GLU A 49 -0.15 33.46 -5.06
C GLU A 49 1.35 33.47 -4.74
N THR A 50 2.01 34.60 -4.93
CA THR A 50 3.43 34.76 -4.57
C THR A 50 3.61 35.90 -3.58
N ARG A 51 4.55 35.72 -2.67
CA ARG A 51 4.87 36.71 -1.64
C ARG A 51 6.38 36.78 -1.46
N PHE A 52 6.91 37.97 -1.16
CA PHE A 52 8.30 38.09 -0.74
C PHE A 52 8.42 37.70 0.73
N MET A 53 9.21 36.66 1.01
CA MET A 53 9.46 36.20 2.36
C MET A 53 10.77 36.81 2.86
N THR A 54 10.65 37.84 3.70
CA THR A 54 11.81 38.50 4.33
C THR A 54 12.77 37.53 5.02
N PRO A 55 12.31 36.50 5.77
CA PRO A 55 13.22 35.54 6.40
C PRO A 55 14.09 34.77 5.40
N TYR A 56 13.61 34.58 4.17
CA TYR A 56 14.30 33.83 3.12
C TYR A 56 14.88 34.73 2.02
N SER A 57 14.61 36.04 2.07
CA SER A 57 15.01 37.02 1.06
C SER A 57 14.65 36.61 -0.38
N GLU A 58 13.51 35.94 -0.55
CA GLU A 58 13.08 35.33 -1.81
C GLU A 58 11.56 35.49 -2.03
N THR A 59 11.15 35.67 -3.29
CA THR A 59 9.73 35.64 -3.68
C THR A 59 9.29 34.21 -3.94
N MET A 60 8.48 33.67 -3.04
CA MET A 60 8.05 32.27 -3.08
C MET A 60 6.55 32.15 -3.36
N ILE A 61 6.13 30.97 -3.79
CA ILE A 61 4.71 30.62 -3.95
C ILE A 61 4.12 30.35 -2.56
N VAL A 62 2.93 30.84 -2.27
CA VAL A 62 2.19 30.53 -1.04
C VAL A 62 1.42 29.23 -1.25
N GLY A 63 1.73 28.22 -0.42
CA GLY A 63 1.12 26.90 -0.49
C GLY A 63 0.45 26.48 0.81
N LYS A 64 -0.52 25.57 0.70
CA LYS A 64 -1.22 24.99 1.84
C LYS A 64 -0.93 23.49 1.96
N VAL A 65 -0.53 23.04 3.14
CA VAL A 65 -0.38 21.61 3.43
C VAL A 65 -1.75 20.95 3.42
N VAL A 66 -1.86 19.84 2.72
CA VAL A 66 -3.09 19.05 2.66
C VAL A 66 -2.78 17.56 2.90
N PRO A 67 -3.76 16.76 3.32
CA PRO A 67 -3.60 15.32 3.37
C PRO A 67 -3.26 14.76 1.98
N PRO A 68 -2.37 13.74 1.87
CA PRO A 68 -2.02 13.12 0.59
C PRO A 68 -3.18 12.42 -0.11
N ALA A 69 -4.28 12.14 0.61
CA ALA A 69 -5.50 11.59 0.05
C ALA A 69 -6.34 12.63 -0.72
N ARG A 70 -6.14 13.93 -0.47
CA ARG A 70 -6.99 15.00 -1.00
C ARG A 70 -6.99 15.11 -2.53
N PRO A 71 -5.84 15.00 -3.25
CA PRO A 71 -5.84 15.04 -4.72
C PRO A 71 -6.68 13.90 -5.33
N ARG A 72 -6.62 12.71 -4.70
CA ARG A 72 -7.39 11.54 -5.11
C ARG A 72 -8.89 11.73 -4.84
N GLU A 73 -9.26 12.18 -3.65
CA GLU A 73 -10.65 12.31 -3.23
C GLU A 73 -11.39 13.46 -3.92
N GLN A 74 -10.69 14.56 -4.25
CA GLN A 74 -11.33 15.74 -4.84
C GLN A 74 -11.26 15.78 -6.36
N LEU A 75 -10.19 15.26 -6.96
CA LEU A 75 -9.94 15.36 -8.40
C LEU A 75 -9.82 14.01 -9.11
N GLY A 76 -9.94 12.88 -8.39
CA GLY A 76 -9.78 11.55 -8.97
C GLY A 76 -8.34 11.25 -9.44
N LEU A 77 -7.35 12.03 -8.99
CA LEU A 77 -5.96 11.86 -9.42
C LEU A 77 -5.30 10.70 -8.68
N TYR A 78 -4.61 9.84 -9.42
CA TYR A 78 -3.70 8.89 -8.82
C TYR A 78 -2.52 9.63 -8.18
N TRP A 79 -2.30 9.41 -6.89
CA TRP A 79 -1.30 10.14 -6.09
C TRP A 79 -0.24 9.20 -5.49
N GLY A 80 0.08 8.14 -6.22
CA GLY A 80 1.03 7.12 -5.79
C GLY A 80 0.46 6.11 -4.80
N TYR A 81 1.35 5.41 -4.11
CA TYR A 81 1.05 4.43 -3.09
C TYR A 81 1.90 4.65 -1.84
N SER A 82 1.44 4.13 -0.71
CA SER A 82 2.24 4.01 0.51
C SER A 82 2.73 2.57 0.67
N VAL A 83 3.92 2.42 1.23
CA VAL A 83 4.49 1.11 1.55
C VAL A 83 4.41 0.92 3.06
N ARG A 84 3.92 -0.25 3.47
CA ARG A 84 3.86 -0.65 4.87
C ARG A 84 4.47 -2.02 5.03
N LEU A 85 5.32 -2.18 6.04
CA LEU A 85 5.82 -3.47 6.47
C LEU A 85 4.82 -4.12 7.44
N ALA A 86 4.51 -5.39 7.21
CA ALA A 86 3.67 -6.19 8.09
C ALA A 86 4.40 -7.48 8.44
N LEU A 87 4.52 -7.76 9.74
CA LEU A 87 5.15 -8.98 10.25
C LEU A 87 4.13 -10.13 10.22
N GLY A 88 3.86 -10.63 9.01
CA GLY A 88 2.93 -11.72 8.74
C GLY A 88 1.55 -11.27 8.27
N LEU A 89 0.83 -12.21 7.63
CA LEU A 89 -0.44 -11.94 6.96
C LEU A 89 -1.51 -11.40 7.93
N GLN A 90 -1.56 -11.87 9.18
CA GLN A 90 -2.52 -11.39 10.18
C GLN A 90 -2.42 -9.89 10.46
N ARG A 91 -1.19 -9.36 10.54
CA ARG A 91 -0.96 -7.92 10.73
C ARG A 91 -1.31 -7.10 9.50
N VAL A 92 -1.42 -7.71 8.32
CA VAL A 92 -1.94 -7.01 7.14
C VAL A 92 -3.37 -6.54 7.41
N PHE A 93 -4.20 -7.39 8.03
CA PHE A 93 -5.60 -7.10 8.33
C PHE A 93 -5.79 -6.29 9.62
N LYS A 94 -5.06 -6.63 10.70
CA LYS A 94 -5.20 -5.93 11.99
C LYS A 94 -4.75 -4.46 11.91
N ASP A 95 -3.60 -4.23 11.27
CA ASP A 95 -2.99 -2.90 11.16
C ASP A 95 -3.34 -2.29 9.80
N ALA A 96 -4.65 -2.24 9.47
CA ALA A 96 -5.12 -1.81 8.16
C ALA A 96 -4.65 -0.37 7.85
N ALA A 97 -3.97 -0.20 6.71
CA ALA A 97 -3.44 1.10 6.26
C ALA A 97 -4.52 1.92 5.54
N VAL A 98 -5.65 2.09 6.19
CA VAL A 98 -6.80 2.81 5.66
C VAL A 98 -6.84 4.21 6.26
N THR A 99 -7.18 5.23 5.46
CA THR A 99 -7.27 6.64 5.90
C THR A 99 -8.01 6.72 7.24
N ARG A 100 -7.42 7.45 8.21
CA ARG A 100 -7.88 7.59 9.61
C ARG A 100 -9.42 7.67 9.69
N GLY A 101 -10.07 6.59 10.14
CA GLY A 101 -11.51 6.61 10.43
C GLY A 101 -12.24 5.27 10.33
N SER A 102 -12.01 4.47 9.27
CA SER A 102 -12.77 3.22 9.05
C SER A 102 -12.08 1.95 9.56
N GLY A 103 -10.74 1.98 9.70
CA GLY A 103 -9.94 1.00 10.43
C GLY A 103 -9.87 -0.42 9.85
N LYS A 104 -10.47 -0.71 8.69
CA LYS A 104 -10.44 -2.05 8.09
C LYS A 104 -10.67 -2.05 6.57
N TYR A 105 -10.18 -3.10 5.92
CA TYR A 105 -10.57 -3.46 4.57
C TYR A 105 -11.95 -4.13 4.61
N ASP A 106 -12.92 -3.58 3.88
CA ASP A 106 -14.29 -4.09 3.81
C ASP A 106 -14.53 -5.05 2.64
N LEU A 107 -13.56 -5.17 1.73
CA LEU A 107 -13.44 -6.23 0.75
C LEU A 107 -12.03 -6.81 0.78
N THR A 108 -11.91 -8.13 0.92
CA THR A 108 -10.63 -8.83 0.94
C THR A 108 -10.66 -9.96 -0.09
N ILE A 109 -9.66 -9.99 -0.96
CA ILE A 109 -9.55 -10.91 -2.08
C ILE A 109 -8.19 -11.60 -2.00
N GLY A 110 -8.18 -12.93 -1.93
CA GLY A 110 -6.97 -13.72 -2.12
C GLY A 110 -6.87 -14.22 -3.56
N SER A 111 -5.70 -14.09 -4.19
CA SER A 111 -5.41 -14.67 -5.50
C SER A 111 -4.62 -15.98 -5.34
N SER A 112 -5.11 -17.05 -5.98
CA SER A 112 -4.48 -18.36 -5.97
C SER A 112 -4.96 -19.24 -7.13
N PRO A 113 -4.11 -20.12 -7.69
CA PRO A 113 -4.55 -21.13 -8.66
C PRO A 113 -5.67 -22.04 -8.14
N LEU A 114 -5.76 -22.22 -6.82
CA LEU A 114 -6.80 -23.02 -6.14
C LEU A 114 -8.10 -22.24 -5.88
N GLY A 115 -8.15 -20.95 -6.21
CA GLY A 115 -9.34 -20.13 -6.02
C GLY A 115 -10.44 -20.44 -7.03
N ALA A 116 -11.64 -19.92 -6.76
CA ALA A 116 -12.76 -20.03 -7.67
C ALA A 116 -12.46 -19.31 -8.99
N HIS A 117 -12.90 -19.90 -10.10
CA HIS A 117 -12.83 -19.29 -11.42
C HIS A 117 -14.22 -18.78 -11.83
N THR A 118 -14.27 -17.54 -12.29
CA THR A 118 -15.47 -16.89 -12.80
C THR A 118 -15.08 -15.99 -13.97
N ASP A 119 -16.00 -15.70 -14.89
CA ASP A 119 -15.72 -14.72 -15.93
C ASP A 119 -15.67 -13.30 -15.31
N PRO A 120 -14.64 -12.48 -15.57
CA PRO A 120 -14.50 -11.15 -14.98
C PRO A 120 -15.73 -10.26 -15.14
N LEU A 121 -16.46 -10.37 -16.26
CA LEU A 121 -17.62 -9.53 -16.56
C LEU A 121 -18.87 -9.99 -15.79
N SER A 122 -18.90 -11.27 -15.42
CA SER A 122 -19.95 -11.86 -14.57
C SER A 122 -19.67 -11.74 -13.07
N LEU A 123 -18.45 -11.36 -12.67
CA LEU A 123 -18.06 -11.27 -11.27
C LEU A 123 -18.83 -10.15 -10.54
N VAL A 124 -19.58 -10.54 -9.52
CA VAL A 124 -20.32 -9.60 -8.64
C VAL A 124 -19.57 -9.45 -7.33
N LEU A 125 -19.16 -8.21 -7.02
CA LEU A 125 -18.52 -7.88 -5.76
C LEU A 125 -19.54 -7.19 -4.82
N PRO A 126 -19.45 -7.39 -3.50
CA PRO A 126 -20.15 -6.52 -2.56
C PRO A 126 -19.62 -5.08 -2.73
N THR A 127 -20.48 -4.08 -2.53
CA THR A 127 -20.01 -2.69 -2.58
C THR A 127 -19.01 -2.42 -1.46
N PHE A 128 -17.90 -1.75 -1.77
CA PHE A 128 -16.79 -1.60 -0.83
C PHE A 128 -16.18 -0.18 -0.92
N LYS A 129 -15.46 0.23 0.13
CA LYS A 129 -14.65 1.46 0.16
C LYS A 129 -13.15 1.17 0.15
N HIS A 130 -12.73 0.06 0.75
CA HIS A 130 -11.33 -0.31 0.96
C HIS A 130 -11.12 -1.79 0.63
N ALA A 131 -10.72 -2.06 -0.61
CA ALA A 131 -10.33 -3.40 -1.02
C ALA A 131 -8.88 -3.73 -0.64
N LEU A 132 -8.64 -4.97 -0.22
CA LEU A 132 -7.32 -5.59 -0.06
C LEU A 132 -7.22 -6.77 -1.02
N LEU A 133 -6.24 -6.74 -1.91
CA LEU A 133 -5.88 -7.86 -2.76
C LEU A 133 -4.57 -8.47 -2.26
N VAL A 134 -4.57 -9.78 -1.97
CA VAL A 134 -3.42 -10.50 -1.40
C VAL A 134 -2.92 -11.56 -2.37
N PHE A 135 -1.60 -11.58 -2.55
CA PHE A 135 -0.90 -12.57 -3.36
C PHE A 135 0.03 -13.39 -2.46
N GLY A 136 0.06 -14.70 -2.69
CA GLY A 136 1.04 -15.60 -2.08
C GLY A 136 2.35 -15.64 -2.86
N GLY A 137 3.43 -16.06 -2.19
CA GLY A 137 4.68 -16.44 -2.85
C GLY A 137 4.55 -17.85 -3.47
N GLY A 138 5.25 -18.11 -4.58
CA GLY A 138 5.17 -19.35 -5.38
C GLY A 138 5.63 -20.65 -4.70
N ALA A 139 5.75 -20.67 -3.37
CA ALA A 139 5.80 -21.90 -2.59
C ALA A 139 4.35 -22.28 -2.26
N GLY A 140 3.76 -23.16 -3.07
CA GLY A 140 2.45 -23.73 -2.79
C GLY A 140 2.43 -24.33 -1.38
N GLY A 141 1.62 -23.74 -0.52
CA GLY A 141 1.46 -24.18 0.86
C GLY A 141 1.23 -22.98 1.76
N ALA A 142 0.10 -22.98 2.45
CA ALA A 142 -0.09 -22.15 3.62
C ALA A 142 0.96 -22.51 4.68
N SER A 143 2.20 -22.01 4.58
CA SER A 143 3.21 -22.18 5.63
C SER A 143 3.03 -21.16 6.76
N GLY A 144 1.78 -20.82 7.07
CA GLY A 144 1.37 -20.13 8.29
C GLY A 144 0.97 -21.07 9.43
N GLY A 145 0.78 -22.37 9.18
CA GLY A 145 0.38 -23.31 10.23
C GLY A 145 0.53 -24.77 9.83
N ALA A 146 1.57 -25.43 10.38
CA ALA A 146 1.62 -26.86 10.67
C ALA A 146 3.00 -27.17 11.30
N GLY A 147 3.15 -26.85 12.59
CA GLY A 147 4.17 -27.50 13.39
C GLY A 147 3.63 -28.87 13.84
N GLY A 148 4.18 -29.95 13.30
CA GLY A 148 3.92 -31.33 13.71
C GLY A 148 5.14 -32.20 13.39
N PRO A 149 5.59 -33.10 14.30
CA PRO A 149 6.97 -33.57 14.33
C PRO A 149 7.19 -34.86 13.52
N GLY A 150 8.39 -35.01 12.93
CA GLY A 150 8.95 -36.32 12.55
C GLY A 150 9.89 -36.33 11.34
N SER A 151 11.21 -36.39 11.61
CA SER A 151 12.31 -37.16 10.96
C SER A 151 12.37 -37.34 9.42
N THR A 152 13.49 -37.29 8.68
CA THR A 152 14.96 -37.30 8.93
C THR A 152 15.72 -37.17 7.58
N SER A 153 16.93 -36.56 7.61
CA SER A 153 18.15 -36.72 6.74
C SER A 153 18.00 -36.54 5.21
N SER A 154 18.88 -35.90 4.42
CA SER A 154 20.30 -35.46 4.41
C SER A 154 20.44 -34.55 3.15
N SER A 155 21.37 -33.62 2.91
CA SER A 155 22.82 -33.59 3.04
C SER A 155 23.36 -32.18 2.74
N SER A 156 24.51 -31.87 3.32
CA SER A 156 25.33 -30.65 3.32
C SER A 156 25.64 -29.96 1.98
N SER A 157 25.66 -28.62 2.00
CA SER A 157 26.76 -27.84 1.42
C SER A 157 26.95 -26.51 2.19
N SER A 158 28.20 -26.24 2.53
CA SER A 158 28.65 -25.16 3.40
C SER A 158 28.66 -23.81 2.69
N THR A 159 27.81 -22.88 3.11
CA THR A 159 28.06 -21.44 2.97
C THR A 159 27.75 -20.79 4.30
N ARG A 160 28.65 -19.89 4.73
CA ARG A 160 28.68 -19.27 6.05
C ARG A 160 27.46 -18.35 6.22
N ALA A 161 26.35 -18.92 6.66
CA ALA A 161 25.10 -18.21 6.92
C ALA A 161 25.30 -17.27 8.13
N VAL A 162 24.87 -16.02 7.96
CA VAL A 162 24.55 -15.14 9.09
C VAL A 162 23.61 -15.92 10.01
N PRO A 163 23.80 -15.93 11.34
CA PRO A 163 22.89 -16.64 12.23
C PRO A 163 21.49 -16.07 11.99
N GLU A 164 20.61 -16.88 11.38
CA GLU A 164 19.17 -16.63 11.35
C GLU A 164 18.74 -16.59 12.81
N GLN A 165 18.76 -15.39 13.40
CA GLN A 165 18.00 -15.14 14.61
C GLN A 165 16.58 -15.56 14.27
N ASP A 166 16.09 -16.54 15.02
CA ASP A 166 14.85 -17.24 14.79
C ASP A 166 13.70 -16.21 14.75
N LEU A 167 13.37 -15.72 13.55
CA LEU A 167 12.40 -14.63 13.35
C LEU A 167 11.03 -15.03 13.93
N ASP A 168 10.76 -16.34 13.97
CA ASP A 168 9.60 -16.96 14.60
C ASP A 168 9.54 -16.72 16.12
N GLN A 169 10.68 -16.53 16.81
CA GLN A 169 10.72 -16.18 18.24
C GLN A 169 10.52 -14.68 18.48
N LEU A 170 10.86 -13.82 17.51
CA LEU A 170 10.75 -12.37 17.62
C LEU A 170 9.35 -11.84 17.29
N VAL A 171 8.52 -12.62 16.60
CA VAL A 171 7.13 -12.25 16.26
C VAL A 171 6.19 -13.32 16.80
N PRO A 172 5.55 -13.11 17.97
CA PRO A 172 4.55 -14.04 18.46
C PRO A 172 3.47 -14.21 17.39
N ARG A 173 3.30 -15.44 16.88
CA ARG A 173 2.20 -15.74 15.96
C ARG A 173 0.90 -15.42 16.68
N VAL A 174 0.11 -14.53 16.12
CA VAL A 174 -1.17 -14.19 16.72
C VAL A 174 -2.07 -15.43 16.57
N PRO A 175 -2.67 -15.97 17.65
CA PRO A 175 -3.30 -17.30 17.63
C PRO A 175 -4.54 -17.47 16.71
N ASP A 176 -4.95 -16.46 15.96
CA ASP A 176 -6.32 -16.39 15.43
C ASP A 176 -6.61 -17.36 14.25
N TRP A 177 -5.59 -17.87 13.55
CA TRP A 177 -5.78 -18.57 12.25
C TRP A 177 -5.20 -19.99 12.18
N GLY A 178 -4.78 -20.59 13.29
CA GLY A 178 -4.09 -21.90 13.29
C GLY A 178 -4.86 -23.07 12.65
N HIS A 179 -6.18 -22.94 12.49
CA HIS A 179 -7.06 -23.98 11.93
C HIS A 179 -7.81 -23.57 10.65
N LYS A 180 -7.56 -22.36 10.12
CA LYS A 180 -8.29 -21.83 8.96
C LYS A 180 -7.58 -22.16 7.66
N GLN A 181 -8.34 -22.54 6.63
CA GLN A 181 -7.81 -22.60 5.27
C GLN A 181 -7.71 -21.17 4.70
N PRO A 182 -6.83 -20.92 3.71
CA PRO A 182 -6.69 -19.60 3.10
C PRO A 182 -8.03 -19.02 2.62
N GLN A 183 -8.90 -19.85 2.04
CA GLN A 183 -10.22 -19.47 1.57
C GLN A 183 -11.17 -18.95 2.69
N ASP A 184 -10.94 -19.34 3.95
CA ASP A 184 -11.76 -18.92 5.09
C ASP A 184 -11.34 -17.55 5.65
N VAL A 185 -10.22 -17.00 5.15
CA VAL A 185 -9.65 -15.72 5.62
C VAL A 185 -10.12 -14.55 4.77
N PHE A 186 -10.46 -14.77 3.50
CA PHE A 186 -10.85 -13.73 2.56
C PHE A 186 -12.36 -13.74 2.29
N ASN A 187 -12.90 -12.59 1.87
CA ASN A 187 -14.27 -12.55 1.36
C ASN A 187 -14.40 -13.29 0.03
N LEU A 188 -13.36 -13.19 -0.81
CA LEU A 188 -13.26 -13.90 -2.08
C LEU A 188 -11.88 -14.54 -2.21
N TYR A 189 -11.85 -15.75 -2.75
CA TYR A 189 -10.62 -16.47 -3.05
C TYR A 189 -10.68 -16.94 -4.50
N LEU A 190 -9.93 -16.27 -5.38
CA LEU A 190 -10.12 -16.33 -6.83
C LEU A 190 -8.87 -16.84 -7.55
N ASN A 191 -9.09 -17.61 -8.62
CA ASN A 191 -8.08 -17.87 -9.64
C ASN A 191 -8.21 -16.84 -10.76
N THR A 192 -7.33 -15.84 -10.74
CA THR A 192 -7.29 -14.76 -11.73
C THR A 192 -6.54 -15.13 -13.02
N ALA A 193 -5.96 -16.33 -13.10
CA ALA A 193 -5.22 -16.85 -14.25
C ALA A 193 -5.57 -18.33 -14.53
N PRO A 194 -6.84 -18.64 -14.85
CA PRO A 194 -7.36 -20.02 -14.96
C PRO A 194 -6.75 -20.85 -16.09
N HIS A 195 -6.32 -20.20 -17.17
CA HIS A 195 -5.77 -20.84 -18.38
C HIS A 195 -4.26 -20.70 -18.45
N LEU A 196 -3.60 -20.62 -17.29
CA LEU A 196 -2.16 -20.48 -17.23
C LEU A 196 -1.49 -21.71 -17.86
N GLY A 197 -0.71 -21.47 -18.93
CA GLY A 197 0.05 -22.52 -19.61
C GLY A 197 1.36 -22.89 -18.91
N THR A 198 1.69 -22.25 -17.78
CA THR A 198 2.88 -22.50 -16.98
C THR A 198 2.53 -23.13 -15.65
N LEU A 199 3.46 -23.91 -15.09
CA LEU A 199 3.26 -24.60 -13.81
C LEU A 199 3.13 -23.64 -12.63
N ARG A 200 3.77 -22.47 -12.70
CA ARG A 200 3.78 -21.46 -11.65
C ARG A 200 3.76 -20.07 -12.26
N LEU A 201 3.03 -19.18 -11.60
CA LEU A 201 3.03 -17.75 -11.86
C LEU A 201 3.82 -17.06 -10.76
N ARG A 202 4.78 -16.22 -11.14
CA ARG A 202 5.53 -15.43 -10.16
C ARG A 202 4.65 -14.27 -9.67
N THR A 203 4.91 -13.76 -8.47
CA THR A 203 4.05 -12.74 -7.86
C THR A 203 4.06 -11.45 -8.67
N GLU A 204 5.21 -11.05 -9.22
CA GLU A 204 5.36 -9.88 -10.09
C GLU A 204 4.54 -9.97 -11.38
N ASP A 205 4.29 -11.18 -11.88
CA ASP A 205 3.42 -11.42 -13.05
C ASP A 205 1.94 -11.54 -12.63
N ALA A 206 1.69 -12.12 -11.46
CA ALA A 206 0.35 -12.33 -10.93
C ALA A 206 -0.36 -11.01 -10.61
N VAL A 207 0.37 -10.02 -10.07
CA VAL A 207 -0.19 -8.72 -9.69
C VAL A 207 -0.85 -8.00 -10.88
N PRO A 208 -0.16 -7.72 -12.00
CA PRO A 208 -0.78 -7.03 -13.13
C PRO A 208 -1.90 -7.85 -13.80
N ILE A 209 -1.79 -9.18 -13.86
CA ILE A 209 -2.84 -10.05 -14.40
C ILE A 209 -4.10 -9.96 -13.56
N ALA A 210 -3.97 -10.11 -12.24
CA ALA A 210 -5.10 -10.04 -11.32
C ALA A 210 -5.74 -8.64 -11.28
N LEU A 211 -4.94 -7.56 -11.31
CA LEU A 211 -5.47 -6.21 -11.38
C LEU A 211 -6.22 -5.96 -12.69
N SER A 212 -5.72 -6.46 -13.81
CA SER A 212 -6.41 -6.36 -15.11
C SER A 212 -7.71 -7.18 -15.13
N TYR A 213 -7.70 -8.37 -14.53
CA TYR A 213 -8.88 -9.20 -14.36
C TYR A 213 -9.93 -8.50 -13.46
N LEU A 214 -9.51 -7.82 -12.39
CA LEU A 214 -10.40 -7.21 -11.41
C LEU A 214 -10.77 -5.74 -11.69
N ILE A 215 -10.13 -5.05 -12.63
CA ILE A 215 -10.31 -3.59 -12.80
C ILE A 215 -11.76 -3.20 -13.06
N THR A 216 -12.44 -3.91 -13.96
CA THR A 216 -13.85 -3.63 -14.31
C THR A 216 -14.79 -3.82 -13.12
N PRO A 217 -14.79 -4.96 -12.41
CA PRO A 217 -15.65 -5.10 -11.24
C PRO A 217 -15.25 -4.18 -10.08
N LEU A 218 -13.95 -3.88 -9.87
CA LEU A 218 -13.52 -2.94 -8.84
C LEU A 218 -14.02 -1.52 -9.09
N LEU A 219 -13.98 -1.04 -10.34
CA LEU A 219 -14.52 0.27 -10.70
C LEU A 219 -16.05 0.31 -10.65
N LYS A 220 -16.73 -0.81 -10.94
CA LYS A 220 -18.19 -0.91 -10.90
C LYS A 220 -18.76 -0.89 -9.48
N TYR A 221 -18.13 -1.61 -8.55
CA TYR A 221 -18.66 -1.80 -7.19
C TYR A 221 -17.93 -0.99 -6.11
N GLY A 222 -16.80 -0.37 -6.44
CA GLY A 222 -16.08 0.54 -5.56
C GLY A 222 -16.85 1.84 -5.36
N LYS A 223 -17.07 2.23 -4.09
CA LYS A 223 -17.65 3.54 -3.75
C LYS A 223 -16.56 4.60 -3.85
N GLN A 224 -16.87 5.70 -4.54
CA GLN A 224 -16.04 6.92 -4.48
C GLN A 224 -16.15 7.58 -3.11
#